data_AF-A0A8T7ETK1-F1
#
_entry.id   AF-A0A8T7ETK1-F1
#
_cell.length_a   1.000
_cell.length_b   1.000
_cell.length_c   1.000
_cell.angle_alpha   90.00
_cell.angle_beta   90.00
_cell.angle_gamma   90.00
#
_symmetry.space_group_name_H-M   'P 1'
#
loop_
_entity.id
_entity.type
_entity.pdbx_description
1 polymer ?
#
loop_
_entity_poly.entity_id
_entity_poly.type
_entity_poly.pdbx_seq_one_letter_code
_entity_poly.pdbx_strand_id
1 'polypeptide(L)'
;MVDLKEARATDPAFADAADQLAALIESRNALSAEATLPFLPQESTPPVLHAREQYVQLRGGTGILYLAAFAEPKAPLIEGDIALVFQGLSDDGILYVSAVFPLDTNYLPATPPDNLDMAAFEAGYDLYVQSIRAALNEFQPTSSGPRLNDLYALIASMAIAP
;
A
#
# COMPACT_ATOMS: atom_id res chain seq x y z
N MET A 1 15.40 -1.40 5.08
CA MET A 1 15.83 -2.66 4.44
C MET A 1 16.15 -3.64 5.54
N VAL A 2 15.67 -4.88 5.43
CA VAL A 2 15.81 -5.91 6.47
C VAL A 2 16.31 -7.20 5.80
N ASP A 3 17.23 -7.91 6.47
CA ASP A 3 17.69 -9.24 6.05
C ASP A 3 16.59 -10.28 6.27
N LEU A 4 16.20 -10.95 5.19
CA LEU A 4 15.10 -11.91 5.16
C LEU A 4 15.43 -13.19 5.94
N LYS A 5 16.68 -13.64 5.96
CA LYS A 5 17.04 -14.87 6.66
C LYS A 5 16.89 -14.71 8.16
N GLU A 6 17.34 -13.57 8.68
CA GLU A 6 17.20 -13.25 10.10
C GLU A 6 15.74 -12.98 10.46
N ALA A 7 15.05 -12.13 9.69
CA ALA A 7 13.66 -11.77 9.98
C ALA A 7 12.68 -12.96 9.87
N ARG A 8 12.84 -13.84 8.85
CA ARG A 8 12.02 -15.07 8.72
C ARG A 8 12.19 -16.02 9.91
N ALA A 9 13.35 -16.02 10.56
CA ALA A 9 13.61 -16.90 11.69
C ALA A 9 12.96 -16.42 13.00
N THR A 10 12.65 -15.13 13.09
CA THR A 10 12.18 -14.49 14.33
C THR A 10 10.76 -13.96 14.27
N ASP A 11 10.23 -13.68 13.07
CA ASP A 11 8.91 -13.09 12.85
C ASP A 11 8.16 -13.82 11.71
N PRO A 12 7.20 -14.72 12.06
CA PRO A 12 6.39 -15.42 11.07
C PRO A 12 5.59 -14.50 10.14
N ALA A 13 5.10 -13.35 10.64
CA ALA A 13 4.34 -12.42 9.81
C ALA A 13 5.22 -11.76 8.76
N PHE A 14 6.49 -11.50 9.11
CA PHE A 14 7.49 -11.05 8.15
C PHE A 14 7.73 -12.10 7.06
N ALA A 15 7.85 -13.37 7.45
CA ALA A 15 8.02 -14.48 6.50
C ALA A 15 6.84 -14.59 5.54
N ASP A 16 5.61 -14.58 6.07
CA ASP A 16 4.38 -14.70 5.28
C ASP A 16 4.25 -13.55 4.27
N ALA A 17 4.49 -12.31 4.68
CA ALA A 17 4.42 -11.15 3.78
C ALA A 17 5.53 -11.20 2.70
N ALA A 18 6.73 -11.66 3.04
CA ALA A 18 7.80 -11.83 2.07
C ALA A 18 7.52 -12.95 1.06
N ASP A 19 6.99 -14.08 1.52
CA ASP A 19 6.61 -15.21 0.66
C ASP A 19 5.42 -14.84 -0.25
N GLN A 20 4.42 -14.13 0.28
CA GLN A 20 3.33 -13.60 -0.53
C GLN A 20 3.85 -12.65 -1.61
N LEU A 21 4.77 -11.73 -1.27
CA LEU A 21 5.38 -10.82 -2.24
C LEU A 21 6.16 -11.57 -3.32
N ALA A 22 6.98 -12.56 -2.94
CA ALA A 22 7.73 -13.38 -3.88
C ALA A 22 6.79 -14.11 -4.86
N ALA A 23 5.71 -14.71 -4.36
CA ALA A 23 4.71 -15.40 -5.17
C ALA A 23 4.00 -14.45 -6.13
N LEU A 24 3.65 -13.23 -5.70
CA LEU A 24 3.06 -12.21 -6.57
C LEU A 24 4.03 -11.77 -7.67
N ILE A 25 5.31 -11.57 -7.35
CA ILE A 25 6.32 -11.17 -8.33
C ILE A 25 6.56 -12.27 -9.38
N GLU A 26 6.63 -13.53 -8.95
CA GLU A 26 6.86 -14.68 -9.84
C GLU A 26 5.65 -14.93 -10.75
N SER A 27 4.44 -14.99 -10.19
CA SER A 27 3.21 -15.26 -10.94
C SER A 27 2.78 -14.11 -11.84
N ARG A 28 3.16 -12.87 -11.50
CA ARG A 28 2.66 -11.64 -12.15
C ARG A 28 1.13 -11.57 -12.20
N ASN A 29 0.46 -12.06 -11.16
CA ASN A 29 -0.99 -11.97 -11.02
C ASN A 29 -1.49 -10.51 -11.05
N ALA A 30 -2.75 -10.33 -11.41
CA ALA A 30 -3.38 -9.01 -11.35
C ALA A 30 -3.52 -8.57 -9.87
N LEU A 31 -2.66 -7.66 -9.42
CA LEU A 31 -2.63 -7.15 -8.04
C LEU A 31 -3.99 -6.59 -7.57
N SER A 32 -4.77 -6.02 -8.48
CA SER A 32 -6.11 -5.50 -8.18
C SER A 32 -7.14 -6.59 -7.84
N ALA A 33 -6.86 -7.86 -8.17
CA ALA A 33 -7.72 -9.00 -7.86
C ALA A 33 -7.42 -9.61 -6.48
N GLU A 34 -6.29 -9.24 -5.87
CA GLU A 34 -5.93 -9.67 -4.53
C GLU A 34 -6.83 -8.98 -3.50
N ALA A 35 -7.23 -9.70 -2.46
CA ALA A 35 -8.01 -9.11 -1.36
C ALA A 35 -7.13 -8.24 -0.46
N THR A 36 -5.87 -8.66 -0.29
CA THR A 36 -4.84 -7.94 0.46
C THR A 36 -3.52 -8.02 -0.28
N LEU A 37 -2.71 -6.97 -0.14
CA LEU A 37 -1.34 -6.95 -0.62
C LEU A 37 -0.38 -7.11 0.57
N PRO A 38 0.80 -7.73 0.37
CA PRO A 38 1.79 -7.85 1.42
C PRO A 38 2.19 -6.46 1.89
N PHE A 39 2.33 -6.29 3.19
CA PHE A 39 2.68 -5.02 3.79
C PHE A 39 3.56 -5.25 5.02
N LEU A 40 4.72 -4.60 5.02
CA LEU A 40 5.65 -4.58 6.14
C LEU A 40 6.19 -3.17 6.37
N PRO A 41 6.64 -2.83 7.59
CA PRO A 41 6.51 -3.62 8.81
C PRO A 41 5.04 -3.82 9.20
N GLN A 42 4.76 -4.80 10.05
CA GLN A 42 3.40 -5.04 10.51
C GLN A 42 2.94 -3.83 11.34
N GLU A 43 1.84 -3.21 10.93
CA GLU A 43 1.19 -2.13 11.67
C GLU A 43 0.03 -2.71 12.48
N SER A 44 -0.34 -2.03 13.58
CA SER A 44 -1.51 -2.42 14.37
C SER A 44 -2.81 -2.36 13.56
N THR A 45 -2.81 -1.57 12.49
CA THR A 45 -3.94 -1.33 11.61
C THR A 45 -3.51 -1.64 10.17
N PRO A 46 -3.90 -2.79 9.59
CA PRO A 46 -3.57 -3.11 8.21
C PRO A 46 -4.34 -2.21 7.23
N PRO A 47 -3.90 -2.12 5.97
CA PRO A 47 -4.65 -1.42 4.94
C PRO A 47 -6.08 -1.94 4.80
N VAL A 48 -7.07 -1.03 4.77
CA VAL A 48 -8.48 -1.40 4.54
C VAL A 48 -8.85 -1.42 3.04
N LEU A 49 -8.01 -0.81 2.21
CA LEU A 49 -8.09 -0.90 0.74
C LEU A 49 -6.72 -0.71 0.11
N HIS A 50 -6.61 -1.13 -1.15
CA HIS A 50 -5.51 -0.79 -2.04
C HIS A 50 -6.05 -0.35 -3.41
N ALA A 51 -5.29 0.50 -4.10
CA ALA A 51 -5.60 1.03 -5.42
C ALA A 51 -4.31 1.35 -6.20
N ARG A 52 -4.42 1.54 -7.51
CA ARG A 52 -3.30 1.89 -8.42
C ARG A 52 -2.10 0.97 -8.28
N GLU A 53 -2.37 -0.31 -8.20
CA GLU A 53 -1.37 -1.34 -8.02
C GLU A 53 -0.55 -1.49 -9.29
N GLN A 54 0.77 -1.57 -9.12
CA GLN A 54 1.67 -1.86 -10.21
C GLN A 54 2.91 -2.60 -9.71
N TYR A 55 3.45 -3.46 -10.57
CA TYR A 55 4.78 -3.99 -10.37
C TYR A 55 5.82 -2.95 -10.77
N VAL A 56 6.89 -2.84 -9.99
CA VAL A 56 7.99 -1.91 -10.26
C VAL A 56 9.30 -2.68 -10.26
N GLN A 57 10.10 -2.45 -11.30
CA GLN A 57 11.46 -2.94 -11.39
C GLN A 57 12.40 -1.90 -10.78
N LEU A 58 13.25 -2.35 -9.86
CA LEU A 58 14.36 -1.57 -9.33
C LEU A 58 15.68 -2.04 -9.95
N ARG A 59 16.74 -1.28 -9.73
CA ARG A 59 18.09 -1.78 -9.98
C ARG A 59 18.47 -2.74 -8.85
N GLY A 60 18.55 -4.04 -9.14
CA GLY A 60 18.90 -5.07 -8.14
C GLY A 60 17.72 -5.59 -7.33
N GLY A 61 16.48 -5.39 -7.79
CA GLY A 61 15.29 -5.91 -7.12
C GLY A 61 13.99 -5.63 -7.85
N THR A 62 12.91 -6.21 -7.35
CA THR A 62 11.55 -6.06 -7.90
C THR A 62 10.55 -5.90 -6.77
N GLY A 63 9.49 -5.14 -6.99
CA GLY A 63 8.44 -4.96 -5.99
C GLY A 63 7.08 -4.63 -6.56
N ILE A 64 6.18 -4.28 -5.64
CA ILE A 64 4.86 -3.73 -5.92
C ILE A 64 4.76 -2.33 -5.33
N LEU A 65 3.99 -1.49 -5.98
CA LEU A 65 3.72 -0.11 -5.61
C LEU A 65 2.22 0.14 -5.72
N TYR A 66 1.60 0.68 -4.67
CA TYR A 66 0.16 0.87 -4.62
C TYR A 66 -0.20 1.98 -3.64
N LEU A 67 -1.39 2.56 -3.80
CA LEU A 67 -2.02 3.40 -2.79
C LEU A 67 -2.74 2.52 -1.78
N ALA A 68 -2.66 2.86 -0.50
CA ALA A 68 -3.31 2.15 0.59
C ALA A 68 -3.99 3.15 1.52
N ALA A 69 -5.14 2.76 2.10
CA ALA A 69 -5.76 3.51 3.20
C ALA A 69 -5.57 2.75 4.52
N PHE A 70 -5.10 3.45 5.55
CA PHE A 70 -4.87 2.91 6.89
C PHE A 70 -5.87 3.54 7.86
N ALA A 71 -6.89 2.78 8.24
CA ALA A 71 -7.93 3.23 9.15
C ALA A 71 -8.49 2.04 9.94
N GLU A 72 -9.18 2.32 11.04
CA GLU A 72 -9.90 1.27 11.76
C GLU A 72 -10.95 0.60 10.84
N PRO A 73 -11.21 -0.71 11.01
CA PRO A 73 -12.23 -1.39 10.23
C PRO A 73 -13.58 -0.69 10.34
N LYS A 74 -14.19 -0.38 9.19
CA LYS A 74 -15.47 0.33 9.10
C LYS A 74 -15.46 1.77 9.63
N ALA A 75 -14.30 2.41 9.72
CA ALA A 75 -14.22 3.85 9.95
C ALA A 75 -14.36 4.64 8.63
N PRO A 76 -14.92 5.86 8.65
CA PRO A 76 -14.83 6.78 7.53
C PRO A 76 -13.38 7.16 7.27
N LEU A 77 -12.98 7.14 5.99
CA LEU A 77 -11.64 7.58 5.57
C LEU A 77 -11.59 9.09 5.48
N ILE A 78 -10.48 9.65 5.94
CA ILE A 78 -10.16 11.07 5.92
C ILE A 78 -8.83 11.34 5.22
N GLU A 79 -8.58 12.61 4.89
CA GLU A 79 -7.23 13.04 4.48
C GLU A 79 -6.23 12.71 5.61
N GLY A 80 -5.07 12.18 5.23
CA GLY A 80 -4.09 11.61 6.15
C GLY A 80 -4.12 10.09 6.26
N ASP A 81 -5.22 9.42 5.86
CA ASP A 81 -5.29 7.95 5.90
C ASP A 81 -4.64 7.29 4.68
N ILE A 82 -4.42 8.04 3.60
CA ILE A 82 -3.87 7.52 2.34
C ILE A 82 -2.34 7.62 2.34
N ALA A 83 -1.70 6.53 1.94
CA ALA A 83 -0.27 6.51 1.67
C ALA A 83 0.05 5.79 0.37
N LEU A 84 1.13 6.21 -0.26
CA LEU A 84 1.82 5.42 -1.27
C LEU A 84 2.71 4.39 -0.56
N VAL A 85 2.54 3.13 -0.91
CA VAL A 85 3.25 2.00 -0.32
C VAL A 85 4.04 1.27 -1.39
N PHE A 86 5.33 1.10 -1.13
CA PHE A 86 6.22 0.23 -1.89
C PHE A 86 6.65 -0.96 -1.03
N GLN A 87 6.59 -2.16 -1.59
CA GLN A 87 7.13 -3.37 -1.00
C GLN A 87 7.95 -4.11 -2.05
N GLY A 88 9.20 -4.46 -1.74
CA GLY A 88 10.12 -5.03 -2.71
C GLY A 88 11.09 -6.04 -2.11
N LEU A 89 11.63 -6.88 -3.00
CA LEU A 89 12.68 -7.85 -2.73
C LEU A 89 13.90 -7.51 -3.59
N SER A 90 15.10 -7.72 -3.05
CA SER A 90 16.31 -7.79 -3.87
C SER A 90 16.27 -8.99 -4.81
N ASP A 91 17.04 -8.93 -5.90
CA ASP A 91 17.07 -10.01 -6.91
C ASP A 91 17.62 -11.34 -6.36
N ASP A 92 18.45 -11.28 -5.31
CA ASP A 92 18.94 -12.46 -4.59
C ASP A 92 17.97 -12.99 -3.52
N GLY A 93 16.85 -12.28 -3.28
CA GLY A 93 15.83 -12.65 -2.30
C GLY A 93 16.29 -12.54 -0.85
N ILE A 94 17.40 -11.85 -0.57
CA ILE A 94 17.96 -11.70 0.78
C ILE A 94 17.43 -10.45 1.48
N LEU A 95 17.06 -9.41 0.75
CA LEU A 95 16.68 -8.13 1.32
C LEU A 95 15.22 -7.81 1.02
N TYR A 96 14.51 -7.39 2.06
CA TYR A 96 13.17 -6.82 1.94
C TYR A 96 13.24 -5.30 2.09
N VAL A 97 12.57 -4.59 1.18
CA VAL A 97 12.52 -3.12 1.14
C VAL A 97 11.07 -2.66 1.22
N SER A 98 10.78 -1.89 2.26
CA SER A 98 9.50 -1.19 2.45
C SER A 98 9.75 0.31 2.39
N ALA A 99 8.85 1.04 1.73
CA ALA A 99 8.79 2.49 1.82
C ALA A 99 7.32 2.94 1.83
N VAL A 100 6.99 3.85 2.74
CA VAL A 100 5.64 4.38 2.92
C VAL A 100 5.71 5.90 2.92
N PHE A 101 4.92 6.54 2.05
CA PHE A 101 4.84 7.99 1.93
C PHE A 101 3.39 8.42 2.13
N PRO A 102 3.09 9.21 3.19
CA PRO A 102 1.77 9.84 3.32
C PRO A 102 1.43 10.64 2.08
N LEU A 103 0.18 10.57 1.65
CA LEU A 103 -0.29 11.20 0.43
C LEU A 103 -1.66 11.84 0.65
N ASP A 104 -1.72 13.16 0.55
CA ASP A 104 -2.98 13.89 0.51
C ASP A 104 -3.58 13.80 -0.89
N THR A 105 -4.87 13.49 -0.96
CA THR A 105 -5.59 13.31 -2.22
C THR A 105 -6.48 14.50 -2.57
N ASN A 106 -6.81 15.35 -1.59
CA ASN A 106 -7.87 16.36 -1.68
C ASN A 106 -9.24 15.79 -2.14
N TYR A 107 -9.42 14.46 -2.06
CA TYR A 107 -10.62 13.74 -2.43
C TYR A 107 -11.41 13.31 -1.18
N LEU A 108 -10.71 13.06 -0.08
CA LEU A 108 -11.30 12.70 1.20
C LEU A 108 -11.61 13.96 2.02
N PRO A 109 -12.55 13.87 2.96
CA PRO A 109 -12.78 14.96 3.91
C PRO A 109 -11.62 15.05 4.92
N ALA A 110 -11.36 16.24 5.46
CA ALA A 110 -10.33 16.42 6.47
C ALA A 110 -10.71 15.85 7.86
N THR A 111 -12.01 15.65 8.10
CA THR A 111 -12.54 15.08 9.35
C THR A 111 -13.74 14.19 9.04
N PRO A 112 -14.06 13.21 9.91
CA PRO A 112 -15.28 12.44 9.77
C PRO A 112 -16.53 13.34 9.86
N PRO A 113 -17.68 12.92 9.28
CA PRO A 113 -18.92 13.70 9.37
C PRO A 113 -19.45 13.73 10.82
N ASP A 114 -19.79 14.92 11.33
CA ASP A 114 -20.21 15.12 12.74
C ASP A 114 -21.44 14.31 13.17
N ASN A 115 -22.35 14.01 12.25
CA ASN A 115 -23.61 13.31 12.51
C ASN A 115 -23.74 12.04 11.67
N LEU A 116 -22.65 11.27 11.53
CA LEU A 116 -22.67 10.04 10.77
C LEU A 116 -23.56 8.98 11.45
N ASP A 117 -24.61 8.54 10.76
CA ASP A 117 -25.36 7.36 11.16
C ASP A 117 -24.49 6.13 10.95
N MET A 118 -23.88 5.65 12.04
CA MET A 118 -22.93 4.53 12.00
C MET A 118 -23.59 3.23 11.53
N ALA A 119 -24.85 2.97 11.90
CA ALA A 119 -25.52 1.75 11.48
C ALA A 119 -25.77 1.75 9.96
N ALA A 120 -26.22 2.89 9.41
CA ALA A 120 -26.40 3.04 7.98
C ALA A 120 -25.05 3.01 7.22
N PHE A 121 -24.01 3.65 7.78
CA PHE A 121 -22.67 3.66 7.20
C PHE A 121 -22.07 2.26 7.13
N GLU A 122 -22.09 1.52 8.24
CA GLU A 122 -21.57 0.15 8.26
C GLU A 122 -22.29 -0.77 7.28
N ALA A 123 -23.61 -0.61 7.12
CA ALA A 123 -24.39 -1.37 6.14
C ALA A 123 -24.01 -1.06 4.69
N GLY A 124 -23.48 0.14 4.41
CA GLY A 124 -23.03 0.59 3.10
C GLY A 124 -21.50 0.57 2.89
N TYR A 125 -20.73 0.08 3.87
CA TYR A 125 -19.28 0.28 3.92
C TYR A 125 -18.54 -0.31 2.71
N ASP A 126 -18.94 -1.49 2.24
CA ASP A 126 -18.28 -2.14 1.09
C ASP A 126 -18.41 -1.29 -0.19
N LEU A 127 -19.60 -0.73 -0.43
CA LEU A 127 -19.83 0.17 -1.57
C LEU A 127 -19.05 1.48 -1.41
N TYR A 128 -18.97 1.99 -0.17
CA TYR A 128 -18.17 3.15 0.15
C TYR A 128 -16.69 2.91 -0.20
N VAL A 129 -16.08 1.83 0.29
CA VAL A 129 -14.67 1.48 0.00
C VAL A 129 -14.45 1.25 -1.49
N GLN A 130 -15.37 0.59 -2.20
CA GLN A 130 -15.29 0.43 -3.65
C GLN A 130 -15.31 1.78 -4.39
N SER A 131 -16.13 2.74 -3.95
CA SER A 131 -16.18 4.07 -4.55
C SER A 131 -14.88 4.85 -4.34
N ILE A 132 -14.28 4.75 -3.13
CA ILE A 132 -12.98 5.36 -2.85
C ILE A 132 -11.89 4.69 -3.69
N ARG A 133 -11.86 3.36 -3.77
CA ARG A 133 -10.89 2.63 -4.61
C ARG A 133 -10.98 3.07 -6.07
N ALA A 134 -12.19 3.21 -6.62
CA ALA A 134 -12.39 3.68 -7.99
C ALA A 134 -11.87 5.11 -8.20
N ALA A 135 -12.16 6.01 -7.26
CA ALA A 135 -11.65 7.38 -7.32
C ALA A 135 -10.12 7.45 -7.20
N LEU A 136 -9.52 6.65 -6.31
CA LEU A 136 -8.07 6.55 -6.18
C LEU A 136 -7.42 6.00 -7.45
N ASN A 137 -8.08 5.07 -8.16
CA ASN A 137 -7.58 4.57 -9.45
C ASN A 137 -7.50 5.65 -10.53
N GLU A 138 -8.41 6.61 -10.51
CA GLU A 138 -8.45 7.73 -11.46
C GLU A 138 -7.70 8.98 -10.97
N PHE A 139 -7.28 8.98 -9.70
CA PHE A 139 -6.66 10.12 -9.03
C PHE A 139 -5.49 10.69 -9.84
N GLN A 140 -5.47 12.01 -10.00
CA GLN A 140 -4.33 12.74 -10.54
C GLN A 140 -3.80 13.66 -9.44
N PRO A 141 -2.50 13.61 -9.11
CA PRO A 141 -1.94 14.44 -8.05
C PRO A 141 -2.15 15.93 -8.35
N THR A 142 -2.75 16.65 -7.40
CA THR A 142 -2.88 18.11 -7.46
C THR A 142 -1.67 18.80 -6.83
N SER A 143 -1.51 20.10 -7.06
CA SER A 143 -0.23 20.82 -6.93
C SER A 143 0.34 21.05 -5.52
N SER A 144 -0.29 20.53 -4.46
CA SER A 144 0.14 20.70 -3.07
C SER A 144 0.54 19.35 -2.47
N GLY A 145 1.85 19.10 -2.32
CA GLY A 145 2.43 17.84 -1.81
C GLY A 145 3.44 17.22 -2.78
N PRO A 146 4.15 16.14 -2.38
CA PRO A 146 4.94 15.34 -3.31
C PRO A 146 3.99 14.83 -4.40
N ARG A 147 4.30 15.12 -5.68
CA ARG A 147 3.45 14.62 -6.75
C ARG A 147 3.61 13.11 -6.80
N LEU A 148 2.50 12.40 -7.02
CA LEU A 148 2.54 10.94 -7.12
C LEU A 148 3.56 10.44 -8.15
N ASN A 149 3.72 11.15 -9.27
CA ASN A 149 4.74 10.86 -10.27
C ASN A 149 6.18 11.06 -9.75
N ASP A 150 6.42 12.04 -8.88
CA ASP A 150 7.74 12.26 -8.29
C ASP A 150 8.07 11.15 -7.28
N LEU A 151 7.07 10.70 -6.51
CA LEU A 151 7.24 9.54 -5.63
C LEU A 151 7.47 8.24 -6.42
N TYR A 152 6.76 8.06 -7.53
CA TYR A 152 7.01 6.94 -8.45
C TYR A 152 8.44 6.98 -9.00
N ALA A 153 8.92 8.15 -9.42
CA ALA A 153 10.28 8.33 -9.89
C ALA A 153 11.32 8.09 -8.79
N LEU A 154 11.06 8.54 -7.56
CA LEU A 154 11.89 8.28 -6.39
C LEU A 154 12.04 6.77 -6.16
N ILE A 155 10.92 6.04 -6.09
CA ILE A 155 10.92 4.58 -5.93
C ILE A 155 11.69 3.91 -7.06
N ALA A 156 11.40 4.24 -8.32
CA ALA A 156 12.07 3.65 -9.48
C ALA A 156 13.58 3.96 -9.53
N SER A 157 14.03 5.04 -8.88
CA SER A 157 15.45 5.41 -8.81
C SER A 157 16.25 4.59 -7.77
N MET A 158 15.58 3.84 -6.90
CA MET A 158 16.24 3.07 -5.86
C MET A 158 17.09 1.94 -6.47
N ALA A 159 18.28 1.77 -5.91
CA ALA A 159 19.17 0.65 -6.19
C ALA A 159 19.33 -0.17 -4.92
N ILE A 160 19.12 -1.48 -5.03
CA ILE A 160 19.37 -2.44 -3.96
C ILE A 160 20.67 -3.15 -4.31
N ALA A 161 21.69 -2.91 -3.49
CA ALA A 161 22.95 -3.64 -3.58
C ALA A 161 22.93 -4.81 -2.59
N PRO A 162 23.44 -5.98 -2.98
CA PRO A 162 23.64 -7.10 -2.06
C PRO A 162 24.70 -6.79 -0.99
#